data_AF-A0A9X5BGZ2-F1
#
_entry.id   AF-A0A9X5BGZ2-F1
#
_cell.length_a   1.000
_cell.length_b   1.000
_cell.length_c   1.000
_cell.angle_alpha   90.00
_cell.angle_beta   90.00
_cell.angle_gamma   90.00
#
_symmetry.space_group_name_H-M   'P 1'
#
loop_
_entity.id
_entity.type
_entity.pdbx_description
1 polymer ?
#
loop_
_entity_poly.entity_id
_entity_poly.type
_entity_poly.pdbx_seq_one_letter_code
_entity_poly.pdbx_strand_id
1 'polypeptide(L)' 'MEKYLYVQGFCKEIHYTGLYPVAYRKGEQDNLYKKTHMSCACLDGACGSKETCDLLKDAPEVIDPEKEWRLRERMKGTKE' A
#
# COMPACT_ATOMS: atom_id res chain seq x y z
N MET A 1 7.55 -3.11 -11.59
CA MET A 1 7.69 -3.69 -10.23
C MET A 1 6.81 -2.88 -9.30
N GLU A 2 6.09 -3.54 -8.38
CA GLU A 2 5.17 -2.88 -7.46
C GLU A 2 5.88 -2.54 -6.15
N LYS A 3 5.71 -1.31 -5.67
CA LYS A 3 6.26 -0.82 -4.40
C LYS A 3 5.14 -0.39 -3.46
N TYR A 4 5.44 -0.25 -2.18
CA TYR A 4 4.43 -0.08 -1.15
C TYR A 4 4.69 1.15 -0.30
N LEU A 5 3.67 1.99 -0.11
CA LEU A 5 3.64 3.01 0.93
C LEU A 5 2.95 2.42 2.16
N TYR A 6 3.56 2.57 3.33
CA TYR A 6 2.95 2.14 4.59
C TYR A 6 2.23 3.32 5.24
N VAL A 7 0.90 3.27 5.25
CA VAL A 7 0.04 4.31 5.80
C VAL A 7 -0.35 3.92 7.22
N GLN A 8 -0.16 4.83 8.17
CA GLN A 8 -0.61 4.62 9.54
C GLN A 8 -2.11 4.84 9.65
N GLY A 9 -2.81 3.95 10.36
CA GLY A 9 -4.21 4.15 10.72
C GLY A 9 -4.83 2.97 11.44
N PHE A 10 -6.16 2.95 11.55
CA PHE A 10 -6.92 1.89 12.20
C PHE A 10 -7.69 1.05 11.19
N CYS A 11 -7.49 -0.26 11.18
CA CYS A 11 -8.27 -1.18 10.35
C CYS A 11 -9.53 -1.64 11.09
N LYS A 12 -10.70 -1.33 10.52
CA LYS A 12 -12.01 -1.71 11.08
C LYS A 12 -12.26 -3.22 11.05
N GLU A 13 -11.71 -3.95 10.08
CA GLU A 13 -11.91 -5.40 9.95
C GLU A 13 -11.24 -6.17 11.10
N ILE A 14 -10.00 -5.83 11.42
CA ILE A 14 -9.19 -6.52 12.45
C ILE A 14 -9.09 -5.75 13.77
N HIS A 15 -9.77 -4.60 13.86
CA HIS A 15 -9.79 -3.71 15.04
C HIS A 15 -8.41 -3.38 15.59
N TYR A 16 -7.46 -3.03 14.72
CA TYR A 16 -6.07 -2.81 15.10
C TYR A 16 -5.52 -1.52 14.48
N THR A 17 -4.65 -0.81 15.21
CA THR A 17 -3.88 0.33 14.71
C THR A 17 -2.52 -0.14 14.23
N GLY A 18 -2.15 0.19 13.01
CA GLY A 18 -0.88 -0.26 12.45
C GLY A 18 -0.47 0.50 11.20
N LEU A 19 0.54 -0.06 10.53
CA LEU A 19 1.06 0.40 9.24
C LEU A 19 0.54 -0.53 8.14
N TYR A 20 -0.30 0.02 7.26
CA TYR A 20 -0.96 -0.75 6.23
C TYR A 20 -0.37 -0.45 4.85
N PRO A 21 0.02 -1.49 4.08
CA PRO A 21 0.66 -1.31 2.79
C PRO A 21 -0.37 -0.96 1.71
N VAL A 22 -0.14 0.16 1.04
CA VAL A 22 -0.80 0.59 -0.19
C VAL A 22 0.16 0.36 -1.34
N ALA A 23 -0.28 -0.37 -2.36
CA ALA A 23 0.52 -0.68 -3.53
C ALA A 23 0.54 0.48 -4.54
N TYR A 24 1.70 0.69 -5.15
CA TYR A 24 1.95 1.66 -6.21
C TYR A 24 2.71 1.01 -7.36
N ARG A 25 2.37 1.39 -8.59
CA ARG A 25 3.12 1.01 -9.80
C ARG A 25 3.69 2.24 -10.48
N LYS A 26 4.94 2.10 -10.93
CA LYS A 26 5.57 3.13 -11.74
C LYS A 26 4.90 3.18 -13.12
N GLY A 27 4.43 4.35 -13.52
CA GLY A 27 3.92 4.61 -14.86
C GLY A 27 5.05 4.57 -15.89
N GLU A 28 4.81 3.93 -17.02
CA GLU A 28 5.83 3.75 -18.07
C GLU A 28 6.15 5.06 -18.82
N GLN A 29 5.19 6.00 -18.89
CA GLN A 29 5.30 7.22 -19.69
C GLN A 29 5.73 8.46 -18.88
N ASP A 30 5.27 8.58 -17.63
CA ASP A 30 5.45 9.77 -16.79
C ASP A 30 6.45 9.56 -15.65
N ASN A 31 6.96 8.33 -15.48
CA ASN A 31 7.79 7.88 -14.35
C ASN A 31 7.13 8.00 -12.97
N LEU A 32 5.87 8.45 -12.87
CA LEU A 32 5.17 8.68 -11.62
C LEU A 32 4.75 7.35 -10.99
N TYR A 33 4.77 7.26 -9.66
CA TYR A 33 4.21 6.12 -8.96
C TYR A 33 2.72 6.34 -8.74
N LYS A 34 1.87 5.51 -9.35
CA LYS A 34 0.41 5.60 -9.24
C LYS A 34 -0.12 4.57 -8.26
N LYS A 35 -0.99 5.01 -7.35
CA LYS A 35 -1.69 4.16 -6.37
C LYS A 35 -2.53 3.13 -7.10
N THR A 36 -2.54 1.89 -6.60
CA THR A 36 -3.32 0.81 -7.21
C THR A 36 -4.36 0.23 -6.25
N HIS A 37 -3.94 -0.39 -5.16
CA HIS A 37 -4.84 -1.10 -4.25
C HIS A 37 -4.22 -1.29 -2.85
N MET A 38 -5.05 -1.69 -1.87
CA MET A 38 -4.56 -2.16 -0.58
C MET A 38 -3.90 -3.54 -0.71
N SER A 39 -2.70 -3.69 -0.16
CA SER A 39 -1.94 -4.94 -0.18
C SER A 39 -1.77 -5.57 1.22
N CYS A 40 -2.80 -5.46 2.05
CA CYS A 40 -2.80 -6.00 3.42
C CYS A 40 -2.50 -7.51 3.43
N ALA A 41 -1.44 -7.91 4.13
CA ALA A 41 -1.07 -9.33 4.29
C ALA A 41 -1.92 -10.05 5.35
N CYS A 42 -2.47 -9.31 6.32
CA CYS A 42 -3.21 -9.87 7.46
C CYS A 42 -4.48 -10.64 7.09
N LEU A 43 -5.00 -10.46 5.87
CA LEU A 43 -6.24 -11.09 5.41
C LEU A 43 -6.04 -11.93 4.16
N ASP A 44 -4.80 -12.13 3.68
CA ASP A 44 -4.42 -13.00 2.55
C ASP A 44 -5.43 -13.08 1.38
N GLY A 45 -5.91 -11.94 0.88
CA GLY A 45 -6.93 -11.94 -0.16
C GLY A 45 -8.34 -11.60 0.32
N ALA A 46 -8.73 -12.05 1.51
CA ALA A 46 -10.09 -12.11 2.05
C ALA A 46 -10.66 -10.79 2.59
N CYS A 47 -9.90 -9.69 2.57
CA CYS A 47 -10.45 -8.39 2.94
C CYS A 47 -11.44 -7.92 1.86
N GLY A 48 -12.73 -7.93 2.18
CA GLY A 48 -13.81 -7.47 1.28
C GLY A 48 -13.78 -5.95 1.03
N SER A 49 -13.10 -5.20 1.90
CA SER A 49 -13.06 -3.74 1.86
C SER A 49 -11.83 -3.17 1.14
N LYS A 50 -11.07 -3.97 0.38
CA LYS A 50 -9.80 -3.52 -0.23
C LYS A 50 -9.93 -2.33 -1.16
N GLU A 51 -11.00 -2.30 -1.95
CA GLU A 51 -11.25 -1.23 -2.94
C GLU A 51 -11.87 0.01 -2.31
N THR A 52 -12.59 -0.16 -1.19
CA THR A 52 -13.31 0.91 -0.49
C THR A 52 -12.62 1.36 0.80
N CYS A 53 -11.44 0.82 1.10
CA CYS A 53 -10.70 1.03 2.34
C CYS A 53 -10.39 2.52 2.56
N ASP A 54 -10.69 3.03 3.75
CA ASP A 54 -10.44 4.44 4.09
C ASP A 54 -8.94 4.77 4.00
N LEU A 55 -8.06 3.86 4.43
CA LEU A 55 -6.60 4.01 4.33
C LEU A 55 -6.09 4.05 2.88
N LEU A 56 -6.83 3.43 1.94
CA LEU A 56 -6.52 3.54 0.52
C LEU A 56 -6.87 4.94 0.02
N LYS A 57 -8.03 5.48 0.43
CA LYS A 57 -8.50 6.81 0.01
C LYS A 57 -7.58 7.91 0.55
N ASP A 58 -7.12 7.77 1.78
CA ASP A 58 -6.23 8.75 2.42
C ASP A 58 -4.80 8.74 1.86
N ALA A 59 -4.40 7.64 1.22
CA ALA A 59 -3.10 7.55 0.57
C ALA A 59 -3.05 8.42 -0.71
N PRO A 60 -1.92 9.09 -1.00
CA PRO A 60 -1.81 9.95 -2.17
C PRO A 60 -2.03 9.18 -3.48
N GLU A 61 -2.76 9.75 -4.44
CA GLU A 61 -2.98 9.09 -5.74
C GLU A 61 -1.66 8.86 -6.50
N VAL A 62 -0.71 9.78 -6.34
CA VAL A 62 0.56 9.80 -7.05
C VAL A 62 1.71 10.13 -6.11
N ILE A 63 2.86 9.49 -6.34
CA ILE A 63 4.13 9.81 -5.68
C ILE A 63 5.17 10.13 -6.76
N ASP A 64 5.82 11.29 -6.61
CA ASP A 64 6.90 11.71 -7.50
C ASP A 64 8.12 10.76 -7.41
N PRO A 65 8.88 10.57 -8.49
CA PRO A 65 10.11 9.76 -8.49
C PRO A 65 11.11 10.21 -7.43
N GLU A 66 11.23 11.51 -7.17
CA GLU A 66 12.11 12.07 -6.14
C GLU A 66 11.72 11.65 -4.72
N LYS A 67 10.47 11.22 -4.52
CA LYS A 67 9.91 10.73 -3.25
C LYS A 67 9.85 9.21 -3.18
N GLU A 68 10.48 8.51 -4.12
CA GLU A 68 10.53 7.04 -4.16
C GLU A 68 11.06 6.43 -2.86
N TRP A 69 11.93 7.13 -2.11
CA TRP A 69 12.46 6.68 -0.82
C TRP A 69 11.40 6.41 0.25
N ARG A 70 10.17 6.93 0.07
CA ARG A 70 9.00 6.64 0.94
C ARG A 70 8.39 5.28 0.65
N LEU A 71 8.66 4.72 -0.52
CA LEU A 71 8.17 3.43 -0.97
C LEU A 71 9.14 2.32 -0.56
N ARG A 72 8.60 1.15 -0.24
CA ARG A 72 9.36 -0.05 0.11
C ARG A 72 9.05 -1.18 -0.83
N GLU A 73 9.99 -2.09 -1.01
CA GLU A 73 9.70 -3.42 -1.54
C GLU A 73 8.85 -4.20 -0.52
N ARG A 74 8.08 -5.18 -0.98
CA ARG A 74 7.33 -6.05 -0.05
C ARG A 74 8.35 -6.81 0.79
N MET A 75 8.34 -6.62 2.10
CA MET A 75 9.14 -7.46 2.99
C MET A 75 8.62 -8.89 2.88
N LYS A 76 9.36 -9.76 2.20
CA LYS A 76 9.21 -11.21 2.34
C LYS A 76 9.73 -11.51 3.73
N GLY A 77 8.85 -11.78 4.69
CA GLY A 77 9.28 -12.25 6.00
C GLY A 77 10.26 -13.40 5.79
N THR A 78 11.42 -13.33 6.43
CA THR A 78 12.30 -14.48 6.57
C THR A 78 11.50 -15.54 7.31
N LYS A 79 10.96 -16.51 6.57
CA LYS A 79 10.60 -17.79 7.16
C LYS A 79 11.93 -18.43 7.53
N GLU A 80 12.33 -18.26 8.79
CA GLU A 80 13.23 -19.21 9.45
C GLU A 80 12.48 -20.53 9.69
#